data_AF-A0A1S3I8Z8-F1
#
_entry.id   AF-A0A1S3I8Z8-F1
#
_cell.length_a   1.000
_cell.length_b   1.000
_cell.length_c   1.000
_cell.angle_alpha   90.00
_cell.angle_beta   90.00
_cell.angle_gamma   90.00
#
_symmetry.space_group_name_H-M   'P 1'
#
loop_
_entity.id
_entity.type
_entity.pdbx_description
1 polymer ?
#
loop_
_entity_poly.entity_id
_entity_poly.type
_entity_poly.pdbx_seq_one_letter_code
_entity_poly.pdbx_strand_id
1 'polypeptide(L)'
;MSQLLLVNITDITLKCPKTSTSLSGCHYCVIQIPCFCSLNLDGFYLPTRVASCQNNTEITKLHPINLGLLQYFYSPMQVAKIGSNNLFSELLGSKLNVLQLFQHNFSHFLAKDSVDHLSLQKMAQAAKSQEQIYSMADAILADEIFHSDDSSQILVWISIGLSGLLLVIIIGLGIRVRQLALIVALLKKARGNDIVPTMPYWLLDSTTKTNDKLKELVIMDSMKFPILIMQIVITIIFLIFLVEQIKRNFFKSKRNTLALEISNNEQCISLPIRKLSLCPKYWVFQSHQSYFDILKVEGTYSPHLTIDWHCLQITNIITNEIVILERAIPLSMFTAFKLKKLLKSV
;
A
#
# COMPACT_ATOMS: atom_id res chain seq x y z
N MET A 1 -28.92 -19.49 -43.35
CA MET A 1 -28.42 -20.39 -42.29
C MET A 1 -28.52 -19.67 -40.95
N SER A 2 -28.90 -20.34 -39.86
CA SER A 2 -28.86 -19.77 -38.51
C SER A 2 -27.60 -20.18 -37.79
N GLN A 3 -26.82 -19.19 -37.36
CA GLN A 3 -25.65 -19.36 -36.50
C GLN A 3 -26.04 -19.02 -35.07
N LEU A 4 -25.71 -19.91 -34.14
CA LEU A 4 -25.97 -19.71 -32.72
C LEU A 4 -24.63 -19.77 -31.97
N LEU A 5 -24.33 -18.72 -31.21
CA LEU A 5 -23.19 -18.71 -30.30
C LEU A 5 -23.60 -19.41 -29.00
N LEU A 6 -22.84 -20.43 -28.62
CA LEU A 6 -23.01 -21.20 -27.39
C LEU A 6 -21.82 -20.94 -26.47
N VAL A 7 -22.13 -20.62 -25.21
CA VAL A 7 -21.15 -20.35 -24.16
C VAL A 7 -21.42 -21.26 -22.99
N ASN A 8 -20.41 -22.03 -22.59
CA ASN A 8 -20.40 -22.89 -21.42
C ASN A 8 -21.56 -23.91 -21.39
N ILE A 9 -21.72 -24.67 -22.47
CA ILE A 9 -22.75 -25.71 -22.60
C ILE A 9 -22.10 -27.09 -22.45
N THR A 10 -22.71 -27.95 -21.65
CA THR A 10 -22.27 -29.32 -21.33
C THR A 10 -22.68 -30.34 -22.39
N ASP A 11 -23.94 -30.33 -22.78
CA ASP A 11 -24.50 -31.25 -23.77
C ASP A 11 -25.44 -30.54 -24.74
N ILE A 12 -25.39 -30.96 -26.01
CA ILE A 12 -26.09 -30.31 -27.11
C ILE A 12 -26.87 -31.39 -27.86
N THR A 13 -28.18 -31.42 -27.69
CA THR A 13 -29.03 -32.39 -28.39
C THR A 13 -29.73 -31.73 -29.57
N LEU A 14 -29.42 -32.17 -30.78
CA LEU A 14 -30.12 -31.75 -32.00
C LEU A 14 -31.13 -32.82 -32.41
N LYS A 15 -32.39 -32.41 -32.56
CA LYS A 15 -33.48 -33.26 -33.05
C LYS A 15 -33.88 -32.81 -34.44
N CYS A 16 -33.58 -33.64 -35.44
CA CYS A 16 -33.95 -33.45 -36.83
C CYS A 16 -35.02 -34.47 -37.25
N PRO A 17 -35.72 -34.28 -38.38
CA PRO A 17 -36.84 -35.15 -38.77
C PRO A 17 -36.48 -36.63 -38.95
N LYS A 18 -35.21 -36.93 -39.25
CA LYS A 18 -34.71 -38.30 -39.51
C LYS A 18 -33.70 -38.80 -38.48
N THR A 19 -33.10 -37.90 -37.70
CA THR A 19 -31.97 -38.22 -36.82
C THR A 19 -32.01 -37.37 -35.57
N SER A 20 -31.65 -37.96 -34.44
CA SER A 20 -31.34 -37.23 -33.21
C SER A 20 -29.87 -37.45 -32.92
N THR A 21 -29.08 -36.39 -32.90
CA THR A 21 -27.64 -36.44 -32.67
C THR A 21 -27.30 -35.67 -31.41
N SER A 22 -26.62 -36.33 -30.47
CA SER A 22 -26.02 -35.65 -29.32
C SER A 22 -24.60 -35.24 -29.69
N LEU A 23 -24.29 -33.96 -29.51
CA LEU A 23 -22.96 -33.40 -29.69
C LEU A 23 -22.37 -33.10 -28.32
N SER A 24 -21.06 -33.30 -28.19
CA SER A 24 -20.34 -32.87 -27.00
C SER A 24 -20.43 -31.35 -26.83
N GLY A 25 -20.56 -30.93 -25.57
CA GLY A 25 -20.58 -29.53 -25.18
C GLY A 25 -19.38 -28.72 -25.64
N CYS A 26 -19.47 -27.41 -25.42
CA CYS A 26 -18.39 -26.48 -25.70
C CYS A 26 -18.43 -25.31 -24.72
N HIS A 27 -17.25 -24.86 -24.30
CA HIS A 27 -17.13 -23.62 -23.53
C HIS A 27 -17.38 -22.38 -24.39
N TYR A 28 -16.96 -22.40 -25.66
CA TYR A 28 -17.18 -21.30 -26.60
C TYR A 28 -17.19 -21.85 -28.04
N CYS A 29 -18.37 -21.93 -28.66
CA CYS A 29 -18.50 -22.37 -30.04
C CYS A 29 -19.72 -21.75 -30.74
N VAL A 30 -19.66 -21.68 -32.07
CA VAL A 30 -20.76 -21.32 -32.94
C VAL A 30 -21.27 -22.60 -33.59
N ILE A 31 -22.56 -22.87 -33.48
CA ILE A 31 -23.19 -24.01 -34.16
C ILE A 31 -24.06 -23.50 -35.29
N GLN A 32 -23.93 -24.14 -36.44
CA GLN A 32 -24.84 -23.98 -37.56
C GLN A 32 -25.93 -25.04 -37.48
N ILE A 33 -27.17 -24.60 -37.32
CA ILE A 33 -28.32 -25.50 -37.19
C ILE A 33 -28.99 -25.64 -38.56
N PRO A 34 -29.13 -26.87 -39.09
CA PRO A 34 -29.78 -27.10 -40.37
C PRO A 34 -31.30 -26.88 -40.28
N CYS A 35 -31.94 -26.74 -41.45
CA CYS A 35 -33.40 -26.58 -41.55
C CYS A 35 -34.15 -27.72 -40.85
N PHE A 36 -35.34 -27.43 -40.32
CA PHE A 36 -36.23 -28.42 -39.68
C PHE A 36 -35.67 -29.14 -38.46
N CYS A 37 -34.53 -28.69 -37.92
CA CYS A 37 -33.97 -29.25 -36.69
C CYS A 37 -34.24 -28.32 -35.51
N SER A 38 -34.55 -28.90 -34.35
CA SER A 38 -34.62 -28.20 -33.07
C SER A 38 -33.37 -28.48 -32.26
N LEU A 39 -33.01 -27.51 -31.43
CA LEU A 39 -31.90 -27.60 -30.51
C LEU A 39 -32.43 -27.64 -29.09
N ASN A 40 -32.01 -28.64 -28.33
CA ASN A 40 -32.31 -28.78 -26.92
C ASN A 40 -31.00 -28.72 -26.13
N LEU A 41 -30.93 -27.76 -25.21
CA LEU A 41 -29.86 -27.54 -24.26
C LEU A 41 -30.44 -27.67 -22.84
N ASP A 42 -29.57 -27.77 -21.84
CA ASP A 42 -29.97 -27.76 -20.43
C ASP A 42 -30.65 -26.42 -20.08
N GLY A 43 -31.99 -26.43 -20.04
CA GLY A 43 -32.82 -25.26 -19.71
C GLY A 43 -33.15 -24.33 -20.89
N PHE A 44 -32.74 -24.65 -22.11
CA PHE A 44 -33.05 -23.83 -23.30
C PHE A 44 -33.44 -24.68 -24.51
N TYR A 45 -34.58 -24.35 -25.11
CA TYR A 45 -35.09 -25.03 -26.30
C TYR A 45 -35.26 -24.04 -27.46
N LEU A 46 -34.61 -24.33 -28.58
CA LEU A 46 -34.79 -23.61 -29.82
C LEU A 46 -35.70 -24.43 -30.76
N PRO A 47 -36.89 -23.92 -31.13
CA PRO A 47 -37.81 -24.63 -32.00
C PRO A 47 -37.28 -24.73 -33.44
N THR A 48 -37.84 -25.68 -34.18
CA THR A 48 -37.53 -25.91 -35.60
C THR A 48 -37.84 -24.68 -36.44
N ARG A 49 -36.91 -24.30 -37.33
CA ARG A 49 -37.15 -23.27 -38.34
C ARG A 49 -37.62 -23.91 -39.65
N VAL A 50 -38.74 -23.39 -40.17
CA VAL A 50 -39.44 -23.88 -41.36
C VAL A 50 -39.36 -22.86 -42.51
N ALA A 51 -39.14 -21.58 -42.23
CA ALA A 51 -39.11 -20.49 -43.21
C ALA A 51 -37.71 -19.86 -43.34
N SER A 52 -37.36 -19.39 -44.55
CA SER A 52 -36.11 -18.68 -44.87
C SER A 52 -34.83 -19.43 -44.52
N CYS A 53 -34.79 -20.73 -44.80
CA CYS A 53 -33.66 -21.58 -44.51
C CYS A 53 -33.07 -22.16 -45.82
N GLN A 54 -31.74 -22.27 -45.88
CA GLN A 54 -31.04 -22.87 -47.02
C GLN A 54 -30.89 -24.38 -46.76
N ASN A 55 -31.10 -25.21 -47.78
CA ASN A 55 -30.98 -26.67 -47.75
C ASN A 55 -29.54 -27.14 -47.55
N ASN A 56 -28.94 -26.80 -46.41
CA ASN A 56 -27.65 -27.32 -46.02
C ASN A 56 -27.87 -28.36 -44.93
N THR A 57 -27.32 -29.56 -45.14
CA THR A 57 -27.57 -30.75 -44.31
C THR A 57 -26.48 -30.96 -43.26
N GLU A 58 -25.37 -30.23 -43.33
CA GLU A 58 -24.23 -30.43 -42.47
C GLU A 58 -24.33 -29.60 -41.20
N ILE A 59 -24.14 -30.26 -40.05
CA ILE A 59 -24.02 -29.62 -38.75
C ILE A 59 -22.55 -29.31 -38.54
N THR A 60 -22.18 -28.03 -38.61
CA THR A 60 -20.80 -27.60 -38.34
C THR A 60 -20.69 -26.96 -36.97
N LYS A 61 -19.82 -27.51 -36.13
CA LYS A 61 -19.34 -26.89 -34.90
C LYS A 61 -18.10 -26.07 -35.24
N LEU A 62 -18.14 -24.79 -34.90
CA LEU A 62 -17.13 -23.83 -35.28
C LEU A 62 -16.61 -23.12 -34.03
N HIS A 63 -15.30 -22.97 -33.91
CA HIS A 63 -14.69 -22.31 -32.77
C HIS A 63 -14.19 -20.92 -33.17
N PRO A 64 -14.78 -19.85 -32.62
CA PRO A 64 -14.27 -18.50 -32.82
C PRO A 64 -12.96 -18.33 -32.02
N ILE A 65 -12.03 -17.55 -32.56
CA ILE A 65 -10.72 -17.33 -31.95
C ILE A 65 -10.47 -15.84 -31.75
N ASN A 66 -9.90 -15.49 -30.59
CA ASN A 66 -9.47 -14.14 -30.33
C ASN A 66 -8.17 -13.85 -31.09
N LEU A 67 -8.28 -13.12 -32.20
CA LEU A 67 -7.14 -12.75 -33.05
C LEU A 67 -6.09 -11.94 -32.28
N GLY A 68 -6.52 -11.07 -31.36
CA GLY A 68 -5.61 -10.29 -30.52
C GLY A 68 -4.74 -11.18 -29.63
N LEU A 69 -5.26 -12.30 -29.16
CA LEU A 69 -4.48 -13.27 -28.39
C LEU A 69 -3.49 -14.03 -29.28
N LEU A 70 -3.90 -14.43 -30.48
CA LEU A 70 -3.03 -15.16 -31.42
C LEU A 70 -1.81 -14.34 -31.88
N GLN A 71 -1.94 -13.01 -32.00
CA GLN A 71 -0.83 -12.11 -32.36
C GLN A 71 0.37 -12.22 -31.43
N TYR A 72 0.16 -12.62 -30.17
CA TYR A 72 1.27 -12.79 -29.24
C TYR A 72 2.03 -14.11 -29.43
N PHE A 73 1.33 -15.17 -29.84
CA PHE A 73 1.90 -16.52 -29.97
C PHE A 73 2.41 -16.84 -31.37
N TYR A 74 1.80 -16.27 -32.42
CA TYR A 74 2.11 -16.59 -33.82
C TYR A 74 2.72 -15.40 -34.55
N SER A 75 3.49 -15.68 -35.61
CA SER A 75 4.11 -14.60 -36.39
C SER A 75 3.06 -13.81 -37.18
N PRO A 76 3.29 -12.51 -37.46
CA PRO A 76 2.35 -11.69 -38.22
C PRO A 76 1.95 -12.30 -39.57
N MET A 77 2.87 -13.02 -40.23
CA MET A 77 2.60 -13.73 -41.49
C MET A 77 1.68 -14.95 -41.32
N GLN A 78 1.69 -15.61 -40.16
CA GLN A 78 0.79 -16.72 -39.84
C GLN A 78 -0.59 -16.21 -39.41
N VAL A 79 -0.63 -15.13 -38.63
CA VAL A 79 -1.87 -14.49 -38.18
C VAL A 79 -2.59 -13.78 -39.34
N ALA A 80 -1.87 -13.22 -40.31
CA ALA A 80 -2.46 -12.60 -41.49
C ALA A 80 -3.25 -13.58 -42.38
N LYS A 81 -2.99 -14.90 -42.27
CA LYS A 81 -3.77 -15.94 -42.94
C LYS A 81 -5.08 -16.28 -42.20
N ILE A 82 -5.25 -15.79 -40.97
CA ILE A 82 -6.42 -15.98 -40.12
C ILE A 82 -7.24 -14.68 -40.18
N GLY A 83 -8.23 -14.63 -41.09
CA GLY A 83 -9.18 -13.52 -41.15
C GLY A 83 -10.03 -13.45 -39.89
N SER A 84 -10.54 -12.26 -39.56
CA SER A 84 -11.43 -12.04 -38.39
C SER A 84 -12.76 -12.81 -38.48
N ASN A 85 -13.09 -13.32 -39.67
CA ASN A 85 -14.25 -14.12 -40.01
C ASN A 85 -13.95 -15.62 -40.14
N ASN A 86 -12.70 -16.05 -39.93
CA ASN A 86 -12.34 -17.45 -40.04
C ASN A 86 -12.74 -18.19 -38.77
N LEU A 87 -13.68 -19.11 -38.93
CA LEU A 87 -14.15 -20.02 -37.91
C LEU A 87 -13.47 -21.39 -38.11
N PHE A 88 -12.92 -21.96 -37.04
CA PHE A 88 -12.16 -23.21 -37.14
C PHE A 88 -13.03 -24.41 -36.78
N SER A 89 -13.01 -25.45 -37.60
CA SER A 89 -13.77 -26.70 -37.38
C SER A 89 -13.15 -27.58 -36.29
N GLU A 90 -11.84 -27.47 -36.08
CA GLU A 90 -11.11 -28.17 -35.03
C GLU A 90 -10.37 -27.14 -34.15
N LEU A 91 -10.21 -27.46 -32.86
CA LEU A 91 -9.35 -26.65 -31.99
C LEU A 91 -7.93 -26.70 -32.57
N LEU A 92 -7.29 -25.54 -32.77
CA LEU A 92 -5.88 -25.51 -33.16
C LEU A 92 -5.09 -26.32 -32.15
N GLY A 93 -4.50 -27.43 -32.60
CA GLY A 93 -3.57 -28.26 -31.85
C GLY A 93 -2.26 -27.52 -31.63
N SER A 94 -2.30 -26.37 -30.97
CA SER A 94 -1.11 -25.65 -30.57
C SER A 94 -0.50 -26.38 -29.39
N LYS A 95 0.77 -26.74 -29.50
CA LYS A 95 1.62 -27.08 -28.35
C LYS A 95 1.81 -25.83 -27.49
N LEU A 96 0.74 -25.39 -26.82
CA LEU A 96 0.83 -24.40 -25.76
C LEU A 96 1.49 -25.11 -24.59
N ASN A 97 2.80 -24.86 -24.44
CA ASN A 97 3.53 -25.34 -23.27
C ASN A 97 2.89 -24.69 -22.04
N VAL A 98 2.46 -25.53 -21.09
CA VAL A 98 1.79 -25.09 -19.87
C VAL A 98 2.69 -24.08 -19.15
N LEU A 99 2.20 -22.85 -19.00
CA LEU A 99 2.80 -21.83 -18.15
C LEU A 99 2.94 -22.41 -16.74
N GLN A 100 4.16 -22.75 -16.33
CA GLN A 100 4.46 -23.15 -14.96
C GLN A 100 4.44 -21.90 -14.07
N LEU A 101 3.24 -21.47 -13.70
CA LEU A 101 3.03 -20.44 -12.69
C LEU A 101 3.27 -21.10 -11.32
N PHE A 102 4.25 -20.61 -10.56
CA PHE A 102 4.47 -21.04 -9.18
C PHE A 102 3.19 -20.77 -8.36
N GLN A 103 2.56 -21.83 -7.88
CA GLN A 103 1.20 -21.79 -7.30
C GLN A 103 1.13 -21.22 -5.88
N HIS A 104 2.23 -20.83 -5.25
CA HIS A 104 2.14 -20.31 -3.89
C HIS A 104 1.57 -18.88 -3.89
N ASN A 105 0.31 -18.75 -3.47
CA ASN A 105 -0.46 -17.51 -3.26
C ASN A 105 -0.85 -16.65 -4.48
N PHE A 106 -0.58 -17.10 -5.71
CA PHE A 106 -0.88 -16.33 -6.93
C PHE A 106 -2.38 -16.05 -7.14
N SER A 107 -3.27 -16.93 -6.67
CA SER A 107 -4.73 -16.76 -6.76
C SER A 107 -5.24 -15.59 -5.91
N HIS A 108 -4.65 -15.37 -4.74
CA HIS A 108 -4.98 -14.24 -3.87
C HIS A 108 -4.43 -12.92 -4.42
N PHE A 109 -3.37 -12.99 -5.22
CA PHE A 109 -2.74 -11.87 -5.91
C PHE A 109 -3.55 -11.43 -7.14
N LEU A 110 -3.94 -12.37 -8.02
CA LEU A 110 -4.79 -12.10 -9.19
C LEU A 110 -6.17 -11.52 -8.84
N ALA A 111 -6.73 -11.93 -7.70
CA ALA A 111 -8.01 -11.38 -7.22
C ALA A 111 -7.88 -9.91 -6.76
N LYS A 112 -6.73 -9.53 -6.19
CA LYS A 112 -6.43 -8.17 -5.72
C LYS A 112 -5.97 -7.24 -6.86
N ASP A 113 -5.30 -7.81 -7.87
CA ASP A 113 -4.72 -7.12 -9.03
C ASP A 113 -5.72 -6.86 -10.18
N SER A 114 -7.01 -7.18 -10.00
CA SER A 114 -8.06 -6.76 -10.94
C SER A 114 -8.18 -5.23 -11.07
N VAL A 115 -7.55 -4.48 -10.15
CA VAL A 115 -7.51 -3.02 -10.10
C VAL A 115 -6.28 -2.43 -10.80
N ASP A 116 -5.14 -3.13 -10.82
CA ASP A 116 -3.90 -2.67 -11.45
C ASP A 116 -3.60 -3.53 -12.69
N HIS A 117 -3.94 -2.96 -13.85
CA HIS A 117 -3.96 -3.63 -15.15
C HIS A 117 -2.70 -4.46 -15.48
N LEU A 118 -2.77 -5.76 -15.22
CA LEU A 118 -1.75 -6.72 -15.61
C LEU A 118 -1.72 -6.82 -17.14
N SER A 119 -0.65 -6.31 -17.76
CA SER A 119 -0.51 -6.26 -19.22
C SER A 119 -0.38 -7.67 -19.79
N LEU A 120 -1.44 -8.13 -20.45
CA LEU A 120 -1.49 -9.41 -21.18
C LEU A 120 -0.32 -9.59 -22.15
N GLN A 121 0.22 -8.49 -22.69
CA GLN A 121 1.41 -8.49 -23.55
C GLN A 121 2.65 -9.01 -22.83
N LYS A 122 2.86 -8.63 -21.56
CA LYS A 122 4.02 -9.08 -20.76
C LYS A 122 3.89 -10.56 -20.38
N MET A 123 2.68 -11.00 -20.00
CA MET A 123 2.42 -12.42 -19.75
C MET A 123 2.64 -13.27 -20.99
N ALA A 124 2.17 -12.83 -22.15
CA ALA A 124 2.31 -13.58 -23.39
C ALA A 124 3.77 -13.61 -23.88
N GLN A 125 4.55 -12.55 -23.63
CA GLN A 125 5.98 -12.50 -23.94
C GLN A 125 6.80 -13.43 -23.03
N ALA A 126 6.49 -13.48 -21.73
CA ALA A 126 7.10 -14.41 -20.78
C ALA A 126 6.73 -15.88 -21.08
N ALA A 127 5.48 -16.13 -21.46
CA ALA A 127 5.03 -17.46 -21.90
C ALA A 127 5.80 -17.95 -23.14
N LYS A 128 6.14 -17.03 -24.04
CA LYS A 128 6.84 -17.31 -25.29
C LYS A 128 8.35 -17.54 -25.10
N SER A 129 8.98 -16.88 -24.11
CA SER A 129 10.43 -16.96 -23.87
C SER A 129 10.88 -18.12 -22.96
N GLN A 130 9.95 -18.88 -22.36
CA GLN A 130 10.27 -19.94 -21.37
C GLN A 130 11.11 -19.46 -20.18
N GLU A 131 11.09 -18.16 -19.87
CA GLU A 131 11.84 -17.63 -18.74
C GLU A 131 11.09 -17.94 -17.44
N GLN A 132 11.79 -18.59 -16.50
CA GLN A 132 11.30 -18.75 -15.14
C GLN A 132 11.13 -17.34 -14.54
N ILE A 133 9.89 -16.97 -14.23
CA ILE A 133 9.53 -15.63 -13.73
C ILE A 133 10.06 -15.47 -12.30
N TYR A 134 11.36 -15.18 -12.17
CA TYR A 134 11.98 -14.77 -10.91
C TYR A 134 11.94 -13.25 -10.70
N SER A 135 11.76 -12.45 -11.76
CA SER A 135 11.96 -10.99 -11.68
C SER A 135 10.72 -10.15 -11.34
N MET A 136 9.49 -10.68 -11.50
CA MET A 136 8.27 -9.92 -11.16
C MET A 136 7.81 -10.13 -9.73
N ALA A 137 7.94 -11.34 -9.20
CA ALA A 137 7.62 -11.61 -7.81
C ALA A 137 8.53 -10.79 -6.89
N ASP A 138 9.84 -10.73 -7.17
CA ASP A 138 10.79 -9.98 -6.34
C ASP A 138 10.62 -8.47 -6.41
N ALA A 139 10.28 -7.89 -7.58
CA ALA A 139 10.01 -6.46 -7.69
C ALA A 139 8.72 -6.04 -6.99
N ILE A 140 7.71 -6.92 -6.96
CA ILE A 140 6.43 -6.71 -6.28
C ILE A 140 6.55 -7.01 -4.78
N LEU A 141 7.31 -8.04 -4.39
CA LEU A 141 7.66 -8.36 -3.01
C LEU A 141 8.55 -7.26 -2.40
N ALA A 142 9.45 -6.66 -3.18
CA ALA A 142 10.26 -5.53 -2.72
C ALA A 142 9.39 -4.31 -2.42
N ASP A 143 8.35 -4.04 -3.23
CA ASP A 143 7.42 -2.94 -2.97
C ASP A 143 6.62 -3.17 -1.66
N GLU A 144 6.25 -4.41 -1.36
CA GLU A 144 5.54 -4.77 -0.11
C GLU A 144 6.46 -4.74 1.14
N ILE A 145 7.77 -5.02 1.01
CA ILE A 145 8.74 -4.83 2.11
C ILE A 145 8.87 -3.34 2.49
N PHE A 146 8.72 -2.42 1.53
CA PHE A 146 8.74 -0.98 1.79
C PHE A 146 7.36 -0.38 2.12
N HIS A 147 6.26 -1.07 1.82
CA HIS A 147 4.89 -0.65 2.16
C HIS A 147 4.34 -1.24 3.46
N SER A 148 5.21 -1.76 4.34
CA SER A 148 4.86 -2.13 5.71
C SER A 148 4.54 -0.89 6.57
N ASP A 149 3.32 -0.40 6.36
CA ASP A 149 2.39 0.00 7.40
C ASP A 149 2.67 1.35 8.09
N ASP A 150 2.59 2.44 7.32
CA ASP A 150 2.47 3.82 7.85
C ASP A 150 1.22 3.97 8.76
N SER A 151 0.18 3.14 8.57
CA SER A 151 -1.00 3.08 9.46
C SER A 151 -0.64 2.57 10.85
N SER A 152 0.23 1.56 10.97
CA SER A 152 0.70 1.06 12.26
C SER A 152 1.47 2.12 13.06
N GLN A 153 2.29 2.94 12.39
CA GLN A 153 3.06 3.99 13.05
C GLN A 153 2.15 5.10 13.59
N ILE A 154 1.10 5.48 12.85
CA ILE A 154 0.10 6.45 13.31
C ILE A 154 -0.62 5.93 14.56
N LEU A 155 -1.01 4.66 14.60
CA LEU A 155 -1.63 4.04 15.76
C LEU A 155 -0.70 4.03 16.99
N VAL A 156 0.60 3.81 16.79
CA VAL A 156 1.61 3.87 17.85
C VAL A 156 1.74 5.30 18.42
N TRP A 157 1.73 6.33 17.58
CA TRP A 157 1.77 7.71 18.06
C TRP A 157 0.49 8.14 18.78
N ILE A 158 -0.68 7.70 18.29
CA ILE A 158 -1.96 7.92 18.97
C ILE A 158 -1.95 7.24 20.34
N SER A 159 -1.44 6.00 20.44
CA SER A 159 -1.38 5.28 21.71
C SER A 159 -0.40 5.90 22.71
N ILE A 160 0.76 6.40 22.25
CA ILE A 160 1.70 7.16 23.08
C ILE A 160 1.06 8.46 23.59
N GLY A 161 0.37 9.20 22.71
CA GLY A 161 -0.33 10.43 23.08
C GLY A 161 -1.45 10.18 24.10
N LEU A 162 -2.24 9.13 23.89
CA LEU A 162 -3.33 8.74 24.80
C LEU A 162 -2.79 8.26 26.16
N SER A 163 -1.69 7.49 26.16
CA SER A 163 -1.02 7.04 27.38
C SER A 163 -0.49 8.22 28.20
N GLY A 164 0.13 9.21 27.54
CA GLY A 164 0.58 10.44 28.19
C GLY A 164 -0.56 11.24 28.83
N LEU A 165 -1.69 11.38 28.13
CA LEU A 165 -2.88 12.05 28.65
C LEU A 165 -3.45 11.32 29.90
N LEU A 166 -3.53 10.00 29.86
CA LEU A 166 -4.01 9.18 30.98
C LEU A 166 -3.11 9.33 32.21
N LEU A 167 -1.79 9.39 32.02
CA LEU A 167 -0.84 9.58 33.12
C LEU A 167 -1.05 10.92 33.84
N VAL A 168 -1.29 12.00 33.10
CA VAL A 168 -1.61 13.33 33.67
C VAL A 168 -2.91 13.30 34.47
N ILE A 169 -3.94 12.60 33.97
CA ILE A 169 -5.23 12.44 34.67
C ILE A 169 -5.03 11.65 35.98
N ILE A 170 -4.28 10.56 35.96
CA ILE A 170 -3.99 9.73 37.14
C ILE A 170 -3.26 10.54 38.22
N ILE A 171 -2.25 11.33 37.84
CA ILE A 171 -1.55 12.22 38.79
C ILE A 171 -2.53 13.23 39.41
N GLY A 172 -3.38 13.86 38.59
CA GLY A 172 -4.38 14.81 39.07
C GLY A 172 -5.38 14.20 40.05
N LEU A 173 -5.90 13.00 39.74
CA LEU A 173 -6.79 12.27 40.62
C LEU A 173 -6.09 11.85 41.93
N GLY A 174 -4.83 11.41 41.86
CA GLY A 174 -4.04 11.06 43.04
C GLY A 174 -3.87 12.22 44.03
N ILE A 175 -3.68 13.44 43.51
CA ILE A 175 -3.62 14.66 44.33
C ILE A 175 -4.98 14.92 45.00
N ARG A 176 -6.09 14.81 44.26
CA ARG A 176 -7.45 14.99 44.79
C ARG A 176 -7.80 13.97 45.87
N VAL A 177 -7.44 12.70 45.66
CA VAL A 177 -7.66 11.63 46.65
C VAL A 177 -6.85 11.89 47.91
N ARG A 178 -5.60 12.34 47.81
CA ARG A 178 -4.79 12.72 48.97
C ARG A 178 -5.40 13.90 49.74
N GLN A 179 -5.91 14.91 49.04
CA GLN A 179 -6.60 16.04 49.67
C GLN A 179 -7.84 15.57 50.45
N LEU A 180 -8.67 14.70 49.85
CA LEU A 180 -9.84 14.13 50.53
C LEU A 180 -9.44 13.28 51.74
N ALA A 181 -8.40 12.46 51.61
CA ALA A 181 -7.89 11.64 52.71
C ALA A 181 -7.41 12.50 53.90
N LEU A 182 -6.72 13.62 53.63
CA LEU A 182 -6.31 14.57 54.67
C LEU A 182 -7.51 15.21 55.36
N ILE A 183 -8.54 15.63 54.61
CA ILE A 183 -9.77 16.19 55.17
C ILE A 183 -10.47 15.17 56.07
N VAL A 184 -10.59 13.92 55.62
CA VAL A 184 -11.18 12.83 56.41
C VAL A 184 -10.35 12.52 57.66
N ALA A 185 -9.01 12.54 57.57
CA ALA A 185 -8.12 12.34 58.72
C ALA A 185 -8.26 13.47 59.75
N LEU A 186 -8.38 14.72 59.29
CA LEU A 186 -8.62 15.88 60.16
C LEU A 186 -10.01 15.80 60.82
N LEU A 187 -11.05 15.42 60.08
CA LEU A 187 -12.41 15.21 60.62
C LEU A 187 -12.45 14.09 61.67
N LYS A 188 -11.75 12.97 61.41
CA LYS A 188 -11.63 11.87 62.39
C LYS A 188 -10.89 12.31 63.66
N LYS A 189 -9.83 13.12 63.52
CA LYS A 189 -9.09 13.66 64.67
C LYS A 189 -9.90 14.69 65.46
N ALA A 190 -10.71 15.50 64.80
CA ALA A 190 -11.60 16.48 65.45
C ALA A 190 -12.73 15.82 66.27
N ARG A 191 -13.21 14.64 65.84
CA ARG A 191 -14.26 13.89 66.53
C ARG A 191 -13.76 13.06 67.73
N GLY A 192 -12.44 12.97 67.94
CA GLY A 192 -11.83 12.17 69.01
C GLY A 192 -11.70 12.88 70.37
N ASN A 193 -12.08 14.15 70.48
CA ASN A 193 -12.06 14.92 71.72
C ASN A 193 -13.48 15.22 72.22
N ASP A 194 -14.29 14.17 72.41
CA ASP A 194 -15.51 14.28 73.22
C ASP A 194 -15.11 14.16 74.70
N ILE A 195 -14.50 15.22 75.24
CA ILE A 195 -14.57 15.52 76.68
C ILE A 195 -15.35 16.83 76.75
N VAL A 196 -16.61 16.74 77.15
CA VAL A 196 -17.48 17.87 77.47
C VAL A 196 -16.83 18.69 78.61
N PRO A 197 -16.48 19.97 78.42
CA PRO A 197 -16.15 20.84 79.54
C PRO A 197 -17.37 21.70 79.88
N THR A 198 -17.97 21.42 81.03
CA THR A 198 -18.92 22.34 81.66
C THR A 198 -18.18 23.55 82.23
N MET A 199 -18.60 24.76 81.79
CA MET A 199 -18.48 26.09 82.45
C MET A 199 -17.08 26.75 82.59
N PRO A 200 -17.00 28.06 82.95
CA PRO A 200 -17.77 29.22 82.48
C PRO A 200 -16.84 30.38 81.99
N TYR A 201 -17.52 31.38 81.45
CA TYR A 201 -17.11 32.59 80.72
C TYR A 201 -16.48 33.68 81.61
N TRP A 202 -15.19 33.59 81.93
CA TRP A 202 -14.37 34.74 82.32
C TRP A 202 -12.93 34.30 82.55
N LEU A 203 -11.97 35.12 82.12
CA LEU A 203 -10.53 34.83 82.13
C LEU A 203 -10.08 33.68 81.24
N LEU A 204 -9.94 33.97 79.95
CA LEU A 204 -8.66 33.71 79.28
C LEU A 204 -8.38 34.85 78.29
N ASP A 205 -7.97 35.98 78.87
CA ASP A 205 -7.22 36.99 78.15
C ASP A 205 -5.81 36.42 77.96
N SER A 206 -5.61 35.67 76.88
CA SER A 206 -4.28 35.31 76.40
C SER A 206 -4.38 35.11 74.90
N THR A 207 -3.72 36.01 74.16
CA THR A 207 -3.21 35.83 72.79
C THR A 207 -4.04 34.86 71.95
N THR A 208 -4.90 35.39 71.10
CA THR A 208 -5.51 34.68 69.98
C THR A 208 -4.42 34.12 69.06
N LYS A 209 -3.85 32.97 69.44
CA LYS A 209 -3.18 31.97 68.58
C LYS A 209 -4.22 31.28 67.70
N THR A 210 -5.17 32.03 67.17
CA THR A 210 -6.15 31.65 66.16
C THR A 210 -5.73 32.19 64.79
N ASN A 211 -4.42 32.26 64.54
CA ASN A 211 -3.89 32.72 63.26
C ASN A 211 -3.06 31.69 62.49
N ASP A 212 -2.77 30.51 63.02
CA ASP A 212 -1.96 29.52 62.27
C ASP A 212 -2.80 28.45 61.57
N LYS A 213 -3.84 27.90 62.21
CA LYS A 213 -4.68 26.85 61.58
C LYS A 213 -5.65 27.38 60.51
N LEU A 214 -6.16 28.61 60.68
CA LEU A 214 -7.01 29.25 59.68
C LEU A 214 -6.16 29.77 58.49
N LYS A 215 -4.93 30.24 58.76
CA LYS A 215 -3.95 30.50 57.70
C LYS A 215 -3.57 29.23 56.96
N GLU A 216 -3.35 28.10 57.63
CA GLU A 216 -3.08 26.82 56.96
C GLU A 216 -4.24 26.40 56.04
N LEU A 217 -5.50 26.60 56.45
CA LEU A 217 -6.66 26.27 55.61
C LEU A 217 -6.80 27.20 54.39
N VAL A 218 -6.54 28.51 54.57
CA VAL A 218 -6.59 29.51 53.48
C VAL A 218 -5.39 29.37 52.53
N ILE A 219 -4.21 29.01 53.04
CA ILE A 219 -3.02 28.68 52.25
C ILE A 219 -3.26 27.40 51.43
N MET A 220 -3.96 26.40 51.99
CA MET A 220 -4.34 25.19 51.25
C MET A 220 -5.32 25.46 50.10
N ASP A 221 -6.17 26.48 50.21
CA ASP A 221 -7.11 26.86 49.14
C ASP A 221 -6.42 27.73 48.07
N SER A 222 -5.50 28.60 48.46
CA SER A 222 -4.73 29.43 47.52
C SER A 222 -3.72 28.64 46.68
N MET A 223 -3.23 27.49 47.19
CA MET A 223 -2.34 26.59 46.43
C MET A 223 -3.07 25.74 45.37
N LYS A 224 -4.41 25.62 45.39
CA LYS A 224 -5.15 24.84 44.39
C LYS A 224 -5.18 25.52 43.02
N PHE A 225 -5.24 26.84 43.00
CA PHE A 225 -5.32 27.64 41.78
C PHE A 225 -4.04 27.56 40.91
N PRO A 226 -2.81 27.75 41.45
CA PRO A 226 -1.60 27.66 40.64
C PRO A 226 -1.31 26.25 40.15
N ILE A 227 -1.65 25.21 40.91
CA ILE A 227 -1.46 23.81 40.48
C ILE A 227 -2.38 23.48 39.28
N LEU A 228 -3.64 23.93 39.32
CA LEU A 228 -4.57 23.77 38.20
C LEU A 228 -4.10 24.51 36.94
N ILE A 229 -3.61 25.75 37.10
CA ILE A 229 -3.07 26.53 35.99
C ILE A 229 -1.83 25.83 35.39
N MET A 230 -0.90 25.35 36.21
CA MET A 230 0.28 24.63 35.73
C MET A 230 -0.10 23.36 34.96
N GLN A 231 -1.11 22.62 35.42
CA GLN A 231 -1.58 21.43 34.73
C GLN A 231 -2.21 21.76 33.37
N ILE A 232 -2.98 22.86 33.27
CA ILE A 232 -3.55 23.35 32.00
C ILE A 232 -2.45 23.82 31.04
N VAL A 233 -1.43 24.52 31.54
CA VAL A 233 -0.31 24.99 30.70
C VAL A 233 0.49 23.81 30.13
N ILE A 234 0.78 22.80 30.96
CA ILE A 234 1.50 21.60 30.52
C ILE A 234 0.72 20.82 29.46
N THR A 235 -0.61 20.67 29.62
CA THR A 235 -1.43 19.98 28.63
C THR A 235 -1.52 20.76 27.31
N ILE A 236 -1.60 22.09 27.36
CA ILE A 236 -1.57 22.94 26.15
C ILE A 236 -0.23 22.79 25.42
N ILE A 237 0.90 22.86 26.12
CA ILE A 237 2.24 22.69 25.53
C ILE A 237 2.37 21.31 24.89
N PHE A 238 1.91 20.26 25.59
CA PHE A 238 1.94 18.89 25.06
C PHE A 238 1.07 18.73 23.81
N LEU A 239 -0.11 19.36 23.79
CA LEU A 239 -1.01 19.34 22.65
C LEU A 239 -0.42 20.07 21.44
N ILE A 240 0.22 21.23 21.65
CA ILE A 240 0.95 21.96 20.61
C ILE A 240 2.10 21.09 20.05
N PHE A 241 2.87 20.44 20.92
CA PHE A 241 3.94 19.54 20.51
C PHE A 241 3.41 18.36 19.69
N LEU A 242 2.31 17.71 20.11
CA LEU A 242 1.68 16.64 19.34
C LEU A 242 1.19 17.13 17.98
N VAL A 243 0.53 18.29 17.92
CA VAL A 243 0.07 18.89 16.65
C VAL A 243 1.25 19.20 15.73
N GLU A 244 2.36 19.72 16.25
CA GLU A 244 3.57 19.94 15.44
C GLU A 244 4.18 18.64 14.93
N GLN A 245 4.23 17.58 15.75
CA GLN A 245 4.76 16.27 15.33
C GLN A 245 3.87 15.62 14.29
N ILE A 246 2.54 15.66 14.49
CA ILE A 246 1.56 15.19 13.51
C ILE A 246 1.69 15.99 12.22
N LYS A 247 1.80 17.33 12.28
CA LYS A 247 2.00 18.16 11.10
C LYS A 247 3.32 17.82 10.40
N ARG A 248 4.43 17.69 11.13
CA ARG A 248 5.73 17.31 10.56
C ARG A 248 5.70 15.95 9.88
N ASN A 249 4.96 14.98 10.42
CA ASN A 249 4.89 13.64 9.85
C ASN A 249 3.83 13.51 8.74
N PHE A 250 2.68 14.16 8.87
CA PHE A 250 1.64 14.19 7.84
C PHE A 250 2.13 14.91 6.59
N PHE A 251 2.87 16.03 6.74
CA PHE A 251 3.50 16.74 5.62
C PHE A 251 4.82 16.11 5.14
N LYS A 252 5.32 15.04 5.78
CA LYS A 252 6.37 14.18 5.19
C LYS A 252 5.80 13.26 4.11
N SER A 253 4.48 13.15 3.98
CA SER A 253 3.84 12.32 2.96
C SER A 253 4.16 12.83 1.54
N LYS A 254 4.78 11.94 0.75
CA LYS A 254 4.97 11.98 -0.71
C LYS A 254 5.98 12.98 -1.28
N ARG A 255 7.21 13.02 -0.76
CA ARG A 255 8.34 13.57 -1.53
C ARG A 255 9.18 12.43 -2.06
N ASN A 256 9.11 12.20 -3.37
CA ASN A 256 9.98 11.22 -4.02
C ASN A 256 11.41 11.74 -3.92
N THR A 257 12.31 10.94 -3.38
CA THR A 257 13.71 11.34 -3.25
C THR A 257 14.52 10.46 -4.17
N LEU A 258 15.21 11.09 -5.13
CA LEU A 258 16.22 10.43 -5.92
C LEU A 258 17.41 10.16 -5.01
N ALA A 259 17.78 8.89 -4.89
CA ALA A 259 18.93 8.45 -4.11
C ALA A 259 19.94 7.71 -5.00
N LEU A 260 21.21 7.90 -4.71
CA LEU A 260 22.31 7.14 -5.29
C LEU A 260 22.61 5.96 -4.39
N GLU A 261 22.47 4.75 -4.93
CA GLU A 261 22.90 3.54 -4.25
C GLU A 261 24.31 3.17 -4.71
N ILE A 262 25.23 3.06 -3.75
CA ILE A 262 26.60 2.59 -3.98
C ILE A 262 26.77 1.33 -3.16
N SER A 263 26.96 0.22 -3.84
CA SER A 263 27.11 -1.09 -3.23
C SER A 263 28.37 -1.81 -3.71
N ASN A 264 28.92 -2.64 -2.84
CA ASN A 264 29.82 -3.72 -3.19
C ASN A 264 29.19 -5.06 -2.74
N ASN A 265 29.92 -6.16 -2.84
CA ASN A 265 29.39 -7.48 -2.50
C ASN A 265 28.96 -7.64 -1.02
N GLU A 266 29.41 -6.78 -0.10
CA GLU A 266 29.16 -6.92 1.35
C GLU A 266 28.37 -5.76 1.97
N GLN A 267 28.43 -4.58 1.36
CA GLN A 267 27.98 -3.32 1.94
C GLN A 267 27.29 -2.47 0.89
N CYS A 268 26.17 -1.88 1.29
CA CYS A 268 25.40 -0.95 0.48
C CYS A 268 25.18 0.36 1.26
N ILE A 269 25.34 1.49 0.57
CA ILE A 269 25.02 2.82 1.09
C ILE A 269 24.09 3.51 0.09
N SER A 270 22.94 3.96 0.58
CA SER A 270 22.02 4.82 -0.16
C SER A 270 22.19 6.28 0.27
N LEU A 271 22.42 7.16 -0.70
CA LEU A 271 22.67 8.59 -0.50
C LEU A 271 21.56 9.40 -1.17
N PRO A 272 20.74 10.16 -0.42
CA PRO A 272 19.73 11.01 -1.04
C PRO A 272 20.40 12.15 -1.81
N ILE A 273 20.13 12.25 -3.11
CA ILE A 273 20.67 13.27 -4.02
C ILE A 273 19.73 14.47 -4.06
N ARG A 274 18.47 14.23 -4.45
CA ARG A 274 17.53 15.32 -4.74
C ARG A 274 16.08 14.90 -4.50
N LYS A 275 15.27 15.84 -4.02
CA LYS A 275 13.83 15.65 -3.88
C LYS A 275 13.13 16.04 -5.18
N LEU A 276 12.30 15.13 -5.69
CA LEU A 276 11.45 15.31 -6.86
C LEU A 276 10.02 15.64 -6.38
N SER A 277 9.40 16.62 -7.03
CA SER A 277 8.06 17.11 -6.69
C SER A 277 6.92 16.23 -7.20
N LEU A 278 7.18 15.39 -8.21
CA LEU A 278 6.18 14.56 -8.89
C LEU A 278 6.45 13.07 -8.71
N CYS A 279 5.43 12.24 -8.93
CA CYS A 279 5.51 10.77 -8.92
C CYS A 279 6.56 10.22 -9.91
N PRO A 280 7.20 9.07 -9.61
CA PRO A 280 8.25 8.47 -10.46
C PRO A 280 7.83 8.29 -11.92
N LYS A 281 6.54 7.98 -12.19
CA LYS A 281 6.00 7.80 -13.54
C LYS A 281 6.10 9.04 -14.45
N TYR A 282 6.35 10.22 -13.89
CA TYR A 282 6.48 11.47 -14.64
C TYR A 282 7.93 11.85 -14.95
N TRP A 283 8.88 10.96 -14.62
CA TRP A 283 10.29 11.18 -14.83
C TRP A 283 10.85 10.13 -15.78
N VAL A 284 11.61 10.57 -16.77
CA VAL A 284 12.37 9.70 -17.66
C VAL A 284 13.85 9.89 -17.36
N PHE A 285 14.50 8.77 -17.08
CA PHE A 285 15.93 8.68 -16.83
C PHE A 285 16.60 8.17 -18.09
N GLN A 286 17.46 8.98 -18.68
CA GLN A 286 18.26 8.61 -19.84
C GLN A 286 19.73 8.68 -19.45
N SER A 287 20.48 7.62 -19.76
CA SER A 287 21.92 7.64 -19.60
C SER A 287 22.60 7.34 -20.92
N HIS A 288 23.55 8.20 -21.32
CA HIS A 288 24.34 7.97 -22.53
C HIS A 288 25.51 7.01 -22.31
N GLN A 289 25.88 6.77 -21.05
CA GLN A 289 26.99 5.89 -20.67
C GLN A 289 26.62 5.02 -19.46
N SER A 290 27.33 3.90 -19.29
CA SER A 290 27.09 2.95 -18.20
C SER A 290 27.91 3.23 -16.95
N TYR A 291 28.85 4.18 -16.99
CA TYR A 291 29.75 4.49 -15.89
C TYR A 291 29.89 6.00 -15.67
N PHE A 292 30.29 6.37 -14.45
CA PHE A 292 30.64 7.75 -14.08
C PHE A 292 32.15 7.92 -14.13
N ASP A 293 32.63 9.00 -14.76
CA ASP A 293 34.07 9.28 -14.87
C ASP A 293 34.69 9.68 -13.52
N ILE A 294 33.91 10.35 -12.66
CA ILE A 294 34.39 10.89 -11.39
C ILE A 294 33.40 10.55 -10.29
N LEU A 295 33.86 9.76 -9.32
CA LEU A 295 33.16 9.47 -8.06
C LEU A 295 34.19 9.52 -6.92
N LYS A 296 34.29 10.65 -6.22
CA LYS A 296 35.33 10.87 -5.19
C LYS A 296 34.76 11.52 -3.94
N VAL A 297 35.22 11.08 -2.77
CA VAL A 297 34.90 11.71 -1.48
C VAL A 297 36.01 12.69 -1.11
N GLU A 298 35.69 13.97 -1.13
CA GLU A 298 36.62 15.07 -0.87
C GLU A 298 36.29 15.73 0.48
N GLY A 299 37.28 16.42 1.06
CA GLY A 299 37.15 17.07 2.36
C GLY A 299 37.43 16.18 3.58
N THR A 300 37.98 16.81 4.62
CA THR A 300 38.34 16.16 5.90
C THR A 300 37.37 16.53 7.02
N TYR A 301 37.01 17.81 7.15
CA TYR A 301 36.10 18.31 8.21
C TYR A 301 34.67 18.57 7.72
N SER A 302 34.50 18.79 6.42
CA SER A 302 33.19 18.89 5.75
C SER A 302 33.25 18.00 4.51
N PRO A 303 33.10 16.68 4.69
CA PRO A 303 33.23 15.77 3.58
C PRO A 303 32.05 15.91 2.63
N HIS A 304 32.33 15.85 1.33
CA HIS A 304 31.33 15.86 0.29
C HIS A 304 31.70 14.83 -0.78
N LEU A 305 30.69 14.33 -1.47
CA LEU A 305 30.83 13.42 -2.59
C LEU A 305 30.76 14.23 -3.88
N THR A 306 31.84 14.20 -4.64
CA THR A 306 31.93 14.84 -5.96
C THR A 306 31.61 13.80 -7.03
N ILE A 307 30.53 14.03 -7.77
CA ILE A 307 30.04 13.15 -8.85
C ILE A 307 29.88 13.97 -10.13
N ASP A 308 30.34 13.40 -11.23
CA ASP A 308 30.05 13.95 -12.55
C ASP A 308 28.79 13.32 -13.16
N TRP A 309 27.76 14.14 -13.38
CA TRP A 309 26.45 13.71 -13.87
C TRP A 309 26.27 13.88 -15.38
N HIS A 310 27.33 14.22 -16.14
CA HIS A 310 27.22 14.53 -17.57
C HIS A 310 26.52 13.45 -18.42
N CYS A 311 26.55 12.20 -17.96
CA CYS A 311 25.96 11.08 -18.67
C CYS A 311 24.48 10.86 -18.34
N LEU A 312 23.96 11.42 -17.23
CA LEU A 312 22.61 11.18 -16.71
C LEU A 312 21.70 12.39 -16.96
N GLN A 313 20.67 12.19 -17.78
CA GLN A 313 19.64 13.18 -18.04
C GLN A 313 18.32 12.74 -17.40
N ILE A 314 17.78 13.58 -16.52
CA ILE A 314 16.49 13.37 -15.87
C ILE A 314 15.52 14.40 -16.41
N THR A 315 14.48 13.93 -17.09
CA THR A 315 13.50 14.79 -17.75
C THR A 315 12.10 14.58 -17.18
N ASN A 316 11.39 15.68 -16.96
CA ASN A 316 9.98 15.64 -16.61
C ASN A 316 9.15 15.46 -17.88
N ILE A 317 8.32 14.41 -17.94
CA ILE A 317 7.49 14.12 -19.12
C ILE A 317 6.46 15.21 -19.39
N ILE A 318 5.94 15.86 -18.33
CA ILE A 318 4.86 16.84 -18.46
C ILE A 318 5.43 18.21 -18.84
N THR A 319 6.47 18.65 -18.17
CA THR A 319 7.03 20.01 -18.36
C THR A 319 8.15 20.07 -19.38
N ASN A 320 8.68 18.92 -19.81
CA ASN A 320 9.94 18.79 -20.56
C ASN A 320 11.14 19.48 -19.89
N GLU A 321 11.05 19.73 -18.57
CA GLU A 321 12.13 20.35 -17.81
C GLU A 321 13.20 19.31 -17.48
N ILE A 322 14.47 19.67 -17.72
CA ILE A 322 15.62 18.85 -17.37
C ILE A 322 16.07 19.20 -15.95
N VAL A 323 16.16 18.20 -15.08
CA VAL A 323 16.62 18.38 -13.71
C VAL A 323 18.13 18.33 -13.66
N ILE A 324 18.75 19.45 -13.29
CA ILE A 324 20.20 19.53 -13.09
C ILE A 324 20.54 18.98 -11.70
N LEU A 325 21.42 17.99 -11.61
CA LEU A 325 21.88 17.44 -10.33
C LEU A 325 23.08 18.22 -9.80
N GLU A 326 23.17 18.37 -8.48
CA GLU A 326 24.31 18.98 -7.81
C GLU A 326 25.52 18.05 -7.89
N ARG A 327 26.68 18.59 -8.28
CA ARG A 327 27.93 17.82 -8.39
C ARG A 327 28.52 17.45 -7.04
N ALA A 328 28.34 18.29 -6.03
CA ALA A 328 28.89 18.11 -4.69
C ALA A 328 27.76 17.83 -3.71
N ILE A 329 27.70 16.61 -3.18
CA ILE A 329 26.67 16.20 -2.20
C ILE A 329 27.30 16.23 -0.81
N PRO A 330 26.81 17.03 0.14
CA PRO A 330 27.36 17.07 1.49
C PRO A 330 27.11 15.74 2.20
N LEU A 331 28.14 15.22 2.86
CA LEU A 331 28.08 13.96 3.60
C LEU A 331 28.26 14.18 5.10
N SER A 332 27.64 13.32 5.90
CA SER A 332 28.02 13.19 7.30
C SER A 332 29.40 12.53 7.39
N MET A 333 30.17 12.83 8.44
CA MET A 333 31.50 12.24 8.68
C MET A 333 31.47 10.71 8.69
N PHE A 334 30.45 10.11 9.30
CA PHE A 334 30.28 8.65 9.34
C PHE A 334 29.99 8.07 7.95
N THR A 335 29.10 8.72 7.19
CA THR A 335 28.78 8.30 5.82
C THR A 335 30.01 8.41 4.93
N ALA A 336 30.76 9.49 5.03
CA ALA A 336 32.00 9.71 4.29
C ALA A 336 33.07 8.67 4.62
N PHE A 337 33.23 8.30 5.90
CA PHE A 337 34.16 7.24 6.30
C PHE A 337 33.79 5.88 5.69
N LYS A 338 32.51 5.48 5.79
CA LYS A 338 32.02 4.24 5.19
C LYS A 338 32.19 4.24 3.67
N LEU A 339 31.86 5.36 3.02
CA LEU A 339 31.97 5.49 1.57
C LEU A 339 33.43 5.48 1.10
N LYS A 340 34.35 6.13 1.82
CA LYS A 340 35.80 6.02 1.56
C LYS A 340 36.31 4.59 1.71
N LYS A 341 35.77 3.81 2.66
CA LYS A 341 36.11 2.39 2.82
C LYS A 341 35.61 1.56 1.64
N LEU A 342 34.37 1.78 1.20
CA LEU A 342 33.77 1.13 0.04
C LEU A 342 34.57 1.40 -1.24
N LEU A 343 34.84 2.68 -1.54
CA LEU A 343 35.50 3.08 -2.78
C LEU A 343 36.99 2.69 -2.84
N LYS A 344 37.63 2.35 -1.71
CA LYS A 344 38.99 1.80 -1.69
C LYS A 344 39.04 0.29 -1.91
N SER A 345 37.91 -0.41 -1.78
CA SER A 345 37.82 -1.86 -1.94
C SER A 345 37.52 -2.32 -3.37
N VAL A 346 37.24 -1.34 -4.25
CA VAL A 346 37.12 -1.49 -5.71
C VAL A 346 38.44 -1.06 -6.32
#